data_AF-F0XYZ8-F1
#
_entry.id   AF-F0XYZ8-F1
#
_cell.length_a   1.000
_cell.length_b   1.000
_cell.length_c   1.000
_cell.angle_alpha   90.00
_cell.angle_beta   90.00
_cell.angle_gamma   90.00
#
_symmetry.space_group_name_H-M   'P 1'
#
loop_
_entity.id
_entity.type
_entity.pdbx_description
1 polymer ?
#
loop_
_entity_poly.entity_id
_entity_poly.type
_entity_poly.pdbx_seq_one_letter_code
_entity_poly.pdbx_strand_id
1 'polypeptide(L)'
;AGATGMDKRPSSLSRDGAKAASHRRVPAFRIDPTAVSNDQFKRFVRDTQYLTEAENFRWSFVLELTASNATINQSDAKNGLGRVQASPWWMGVFGAYWRKPEGPDSSLRGRGDHPATHISWNDASAYCKWAGRRLPTEVEWEMAARGGLEDEPFPWGDADHDPWTRLNAWEGEFPDENSARDGFVGPGPVDAYAPNAFGIYNALGNVWEW
;
A
#
# COMPACT_ATOMS: atom_id res chain seq x y z
N ALA A 1 28.62 -1.52 -1.58
CA ALA A 1 29.37 -0.49 -0.83
C ALA A 1 28.48 -0.07 0.34
N GLY A 2 29.01 -0.07 1.58
CA GLY A 2 28.20 0.23 2.77
C GLY A 2 27.98 1.73 2.90
N ALA A 3 26.73 2.15 2.98
CA ALA A 3 26.34 3.51 3.36
C ALA A 3 26.02 3.54 4.86
N THR A 4 26.39 4.64 5.52
CA THR A 4 26.09 4.92 6.93
C THR A 4 25.36 6.24 6.99
N GLY A 5 24.03 6.22 7.10
CA GLY A 5 23.22 7.42 7.24
C GLY A 5 23.01 7.79 8.71
N MET A 6 23.20 9.07 9.03
CA MET A 6 22.75 9.69 10.28
C MET A 6 21.31 10.19 10.07
N ASP A 7 20.52 10.25 11.13
CA ASP A 7 19.11 10.69 11.10
C ASP A 7 18.90 11.73 12.21
N LYS A 8 18.60 12.97 11.83
CA LYS A 8 18.08 14.02 12.73
C LYS A 8 16.80 14.62 12.16
N ARG A 9 15.67 13.94 12.41
CA ARG A 9 14.33 14.40 12.01
C ARG A 9 13.68 15.42 12.98
N PRO A 10 12.90 16.39 12.46
CA PRO A 10 12.13 17.35 13.26
C PRO A 10 10.96 16.69 14.03
N SER A 11 10.62 17.26 15.18
CA SER A 11 9.91 16.64 16.30
C SER A 11 8.39 16.41 16.16
N SER A 12 7.79 16.60 14.98
CA SER A 12 6.32 16.69 14.86
C SER A 12 5.58 15.39 14.48
N LEU A 13 6.29 14.27 14.20
CA LEU A 13 5.67 13.01 13.73
C LEU A 13 5.85 11.78 14.63
N SER A 14 6.30 11.93 15.88
CA SER A 14 6.62 10.79 16.76
C SER A 14 5.41 10.12 17.47
N ARG A 15 4.32 9.79 16.74
CA ARG A 15 3.16 9.13 17.36
C ARG A 15 3.37 7.64 17.70
N ASP A 16 4.19 6.92 16.94
CA ASP A 16 4.33 5.45 17.07
C ASP A 16 5.74 4.96 17.45
N GLY A 17 6.48 5.74 18.24
CA GLY A 17 7.73 5.25 18.86
C GLY A 17 8.91 5.16 17.89
N ALA A 18 9.04 6.13 16.98
CA ALA A 18 10.25 6.34 16.19
C ALA A 18 11.49 6.30 17.10
N LYS A 19 12.29 5.24 17.00
CA LYS A 19 13.50 5.04 17.81
C LYS A 19 14.64 5.91 17.26
N ALA A 20 15.53 6.34 18.17
CA ALA A 20 16.72 7.10 17.82
C ALA A 20 17.57 6.39 16.75
N ALA A 21 18.20 7.18 15.89
CA ALA A 21 19.10 6.72 14.83
C ALA A 21 20.12 5.69 15.35
N SER A 22 20.13 4.49 14.77
CA SER A 22 21.16 3.48 15.03
C SER A 22 21.77 3.05 13.71
N HIS A 23 23.10 3.19 13.58
CA HIS A 23 23.81 2.73 12.39
C HIS A 23 23.72 1.20 12.30
N ARG A 24 22.96 0.68 11.33
CA ARG A 24 22.89 -0.75 11.03
C ARG A 24 23.51 -1.01 9.67
N ARG A 25 24.45 -1.97 9.61
CA ARG A 25 25.00 -2.42 8.34
C ARG A 25 24.01 -3.39 7.70
N VAL A 26 23.44 -3.00 6.56
CA VAL A 26 22.58 -3.84 5.74
C VAL A 26 23.43 -4.50 4.63
N PRO A 27 23.46 -5.84 4.51
CA PRO A 27 24.08 -6.52 3.38
C PRO A 27 23.45 -6.10 2.04
N ALA A 28 24.16 -6.28 0.92
CA ALA A 28 23.55 -6.04 -0.38
C ALA A 28 22.33 -6.96 -0.60
N PHE A 29 21.24 -6.39 -1.09
CA PHE A 29 19.98 -7.08 -1.34
C PHE A 29 19.36 -6.63 -2.66
N ARG A 30 18.30 -7.30 -3.08
CA ARG A 30 17.43 -6.88 -4.18
C ARG A 30 16.03 -6.67 -3.64
N ILE A 31 15.36 -5.66 -4.15
CA ILE A 31 13.97 -5.33 -3.86
C ILE A 31 13.26 -5.08 -5.18
N ASP A 32 11.96 -5.32 -5.21
CA ASP A 32 11.17 -5.03 -6.39
C ASP A 32 11.04 -3.52 -6.61
N PRO A 33 11.04 -3.05 -7.87
CA PRO A 33 10.91 -1.63 -8.16
C PRO A 33 9.50 -1.11 -7.88
N THR A 34 8.51 -2.00 -7.75
CA THR A 34 7.10 -1.64 -7.56
C THR A 34 6.45 -2.57 -6.55
N ALA A 35 5.32 -2.15 -5.97
CA ALA A 35 4.40 -3.07 -5.30
C ALA A 35 3.97 -4.21 -6.24
N VAL A 36 3.50 -5.31 -5.64
CA VAL A 36 3.00 -6.47 -6.41
C VAL A 36 1.68 -6.08 -7.09
N SER A 37 1.64 -6.16 -8.42
CA SER A 37 0.44 -5.83 -9.18
C SER A 37 -0.63 -6.92 -9.14
N ASN A 38 -1.86 -6.57 -9.48
CA ASN A 38 -2.97 -7.50 -9.65
C ASN A 38 -2.64 -8.62 -10.66
N ASP A 39 -2.01 -8.31 -11.79
CA ASP A 39 -1.62 -9.32 -12.78
C ASP A 39 -0.49 -10.23 -12.29
N GLN A 40 0.45 -9.70 -11.49
CA GLN A 40 1.47 -10.51 -10.82
C GLN A 40 0.84 -11.47 -9.82
N PHE A 41 0.00 -10.96 -8.93
CA PHE A 41 -0.69 -11.78 -7.92
C PHE A 41 -1.66 -12.80 -8.56
N LYS A 42 -2.33 -12.44 -9.65
CA LYS A 42 -3.17 -13.33 -10.44
C LYS A 42 -2.39 -14.52 -11.01
N ARG A 43 -1.13 -14.33 -11.44
CA ARG A 43 -0.28 -15.45 -11.89
C ARG A 43 0.04 -16.40 -10.74
N PHE A 44 0.39 -15.86 -9.57
CA PHE A 44 0.59 -16.67 -8.37
C PHE A 44 -0.64 -17.51 -8.05
N VAL A 45 -1.82 -16.90 -7.98
CA VAL A 45 -3.08 -17.61 -7.68
C VAL A 45 -3.40 -18.64 -8.76
N ARG A 46 -3.18 -18.34 -10.05
CA ARG A 46 -3.38 -19.29 -11.14
C ARG A 46 -2.48 -20.52 -10.99
N ASP A 47 -1.20 -20.29 -10.68
CA ASP A 47 -0.19 -21.35 -10.67
C ASP A 47 -0.29 -22.23 -9.41
N THR A 48 -0.86 -21.72 -8.32
CA THR A 48 -0.89 -22.40 -7.02
C THR A 48 -2.29 -22.75 -6.52
N GLN A 49 -3.33 -22.18 -7.13
CA GLN A 49 -4.72 -22.23 -6.64
C GLN A 49 -4.86 -21.67 -5.21
N TYR A 50 -3.99 -20.73 -4.84
CA TYR A 50 -3.97 -20.12 -3.51
C TYR A 50 -5.26 -19.37 -3.20
N LEU A 51 -5.73 -19.49 -1.95
CA LEU A 51 -6.84 -18.74 -1.38
C LEU A 51 -6.31 -17.76 -0.35
N THR A 52 -6.59 -16.47 -0.51
CA THR A 52 -6.14 -15.46 0.44
C THR A 52 -6.86 -15.57 1.78
N GLU A 53 -6.30 -14.97 2.82
CA GLU A 53 -6.98 -14.90 4.12
C GLU A 53 -8.33 -14.17 4.02
N ALA A 54 -8.42 -13.10 3.23
CA ALA A 54 -9.70 -12.43 2.95
C ALA A 54 -10.73 -13.36 2.30
N GLU A 55 -10.30 -14.25 1.39
CA GLU A 55 -11.18 -15.27 0.79
C GLU A 55 -11.62 -16.33 1.81
N ASN A 56 -10.72 -16.75 2.72
CA ASN A 56 -11.03 -17.70 3.79
C ASN A 56 -11.98 -17.11 4.84
N PHE A 57 -11.74 -15.87 5.28
CA PHE A 57 -12.64 -15.13 6.17
C PHE A 57 -13.94 -14.72 5.47
N ARG A 58 -13.92 -14.62 4.14
CA ARG A 58 -15.01 -14.19 3.26
C ARG A 58 -15.38 -12.71 3.41
N TRP A 59 -14.48 -11.90 3.91
CA TRP A 59 -14.65 -10.46 4.02
C TRP A 59 -13.29 -9.76 4.15
N SER A 60 -13.29 -8.46 3.90
CA SER A 60 -12.16 -7.57 4.20
C SER A 60 -12.68 -6.17 4.49
N PHE A 61 -11.81 -5.29 5.00
CA PHE A 61 -12.09 -3.86 5.07
C PHE A 61 -12.08 -3.20 3.70
N VAL A 62 -13.04 -2.30 3.47
CA VAL A 62 -13.19 -1.45 2.28
C VAL A 62 -13.39 0.00 2.72
N LEU A 63 -12.77 0.94 2.00
CA LEU A 63 -12.95 2.37 2.24
C LEU A 63 -14.29 2.82 1.64
N GLU A 64 -15.14 3.44 2.45
CA GLU A 64 -16.49 3.89 2.06
C GLU A 64 -16.49 4.71 0.77
N LEU A 65 -15.57 5.67 0.63
CA LEU A 65 -15.49 6.55 -0.54
C LEU A 65 -15.40 5.79 -1.87
N THR A 66 -14.82 4.58 -1.86
CA THR A 66 -14.63 3.76 -3.06
C THR A 66 -15.76 2.77 -3.33
N ALA A 67 -16.65 2.56 -2.35
CA ALA A 67 -17.68 1.53 -2.40
C ALA A 67 -18.94 2.01 -3.13
N SER A 68 -19.67 1.08 -3.72
CA SER A 68 -21.02 1.36 -4.22
C SER A 68 -22.01 1.50 -3.06
N ASN A 69 -23.14 2.19 -3.32
CA ASN A 69 -24.26 2.23 -2.36
C ASN A 69 -24.76 0.83 -1.98
N ALA A 70 -24.68 -0.15 -2.89
CA ALA A 70 -25.09 -1.52 -2.59
C ALA A 70 -24.14 -2.17 -1.57
N THR A 71 -22.83 -1.95 -1.71
CA THR A 71 -21.81 -2.42 -0.76
C THR A 71 -21.94 -1.71 0.59
N ILE A 72 -22.14 -0.39 0.61
CA ILE A 72 -22.37 0.37 1.86
C ILE A 72 -23.60 -0.17 2.59
N ASN A 73 -24.73 -0.31 1.90
CA ASN A 73 -25.96 -0.85 2.47
C ASN A 73 -25.79 -2.30 2.98
N GLN A 74 -24.96 -3.12 2.31
CA GLN A 74 -24.65 -4.47 2.79
C GLN A 74 -23.87 -4.43 4.10
N SER A 75 -22.85 -3.57 4.19
CA SER A 75 -22.05 -3.40 5.41
C SER A 75 -22.91 -2.94 6.59
N ASP A 76 -23.78 -1.95 6.35
CA ASP A 76 -24.58 -1.30 7.40
C ASP A 76 -25.88 -2.06 7.75
N ALA A 77 -26.19 -3.14 7.04
CA ALA A 77 -27.35 -3.98 7.34
C ALA A 77 -27.26 -4.61 8.74
N LYS A 78 -28.42 -5.00 9.31
CA LYS A 78 -28.51 -5.68 10.63
C LYS A 78 -27.61 -6.93 10.75
N ASN A 79 -27.36 -7.62 9.63
CA ASN A 79 -26.50 -8.80 9.53
C ASN A 79 -25.19 -8.52 8.77
N GLY A 80 -24.87 -7.26 8.49
CA GLY A 80 -23.58 -6.83 7.97
C GLY A 80 -22.51 -6.81 9.06
N LEU A 81 -21.27 -6.55 8.66
CA LEU A 81 -20.14 -6.46 9.59
C LEU A 81 -20.00 -5.06 10.22
N GLY A 82 -20.68 -4.07 9.66
CA GLY A 82 -20.63 -2.69 10.13
C GLY A 82 -19.27 -2.03 9.91
N ARG A 83 -19.07 -0.94 10.64
CA ARG A 83 -17.95 -0.02 10.48
C ARG A 83 -16.98 -0.11 11.64
N VAL A 84 -15.71 0.19 11.40
CA VAL A 84 -14.71 0.31 12.46
C VAL A 84 -15.04 1.52 13.32
N GLN A 85 -15.34 1.33 14.60
CA GLN A 85 -15.85 2.40 15.48
C GLN A 85 -14.91 3.61 15.57
N ALA A 86 -13.59 3.39 15.64
CA ALA A 86 -12.60 4.46 15.72
C ALA A 86 -12.29 5.10 14.35
N SER A 87 -12.75 4.52 13.25
CA SER A 87 -12.45 4.91 11.88
C SER A 87 -13.60 4.51 10.95
N PRO A 88 -14.77 5.15 11.07
CA PRO A 88 -16.02 4.67 10.47
C PRO A 88 -16.05 4.67 8.94
N TRP A 89 -15.08 5.31 8.29
CA TRP A 89 -14.81 5.22 6.86
C TRP A 89 -14.30 3.83 6.41
N TRP A 90 -13.84 2.99 7.34
CA TRP A 90 -13.52 1.58 7.08
C TRP A 90 -14.72 0.68 7.40
N MET A 91 -15.20 -0.02 6.38
CA MET A 91 -16.35 -0.91 6.43
C MET A 91 -15.90 -2.36 6.33
N GLY A 92 -16.46 -3.24 7.17
CA GLY A 92 -16.35 -4.68 6.95
C GLY A 92 -17.29 -5.11 5.82
N VAL A 93 -16.74 -5.65 4.73
CA VAL A 93 -17.54 -6.01 3.55
C VAL A 93 -17.39 -7.49 3.23
N PHE A 94 -18.52 -8.21 3.27
CA PHE A 94 -18.56 -9.61 2.84
C PHE A 94 -18.27 -9.73 1.33
N GLY A 95 -17.39 -10.66 0.97
CA GLY A 95 -16.98 -10.87 -0.41
C GLY A 95 -16.06 -9.79 -0.98
N ALA A 96 -15.53 -8.88 -0.16
CA ALA A 96 -14.38 -8.06 -0.52
C ALA A 96 -13.09 -8.88 -0.37
N TYR A 97 -12.29 -8.90 -1.44
CA TYR A 97 -10.99 -9.57 -1.52
C TYR A 97 -10.25 -9.08 -2.77
N TRP A 98 -9.05 -9.58 -3.05
CA TRP A 98 -8.17 -9.04 -4.09
C TRP A 98 -8.80 -8.93 -5.50
N ARG A 99 -9.72 -9.82 -5.93
CA ARG A 99 -10.40 -9.68 -7.24
C ARG A 99 -11.59 -8.73 -7.24
N LYS A 100 -12.09 -8.39 -6.05
CA LYS A 100 -13.29 -7.61 -5.78
C LYS A 100 -13.00 -6.60 -4.67
N PRO A 101 -12.09 -5.63 -4.91
CA PRO A 101 -11.54 -4.84 -3.83
C PRO A 101 -12.55 -3.89 -3.17
N GLU A 102 -13.58 -3.45 -3.89
CA GLU A 102 -14.64 -2.59 -3.33
C GLU A 102 -15.92 -3.38 -2.97
N GLY A 103 -15.85 -4.71 -2.90
CA GLY A 103 -16.99 -5.58 -2.56
C GLY A 103 -17.57 -6.36 -3.75
N PRO A 104 -18.67 -7.11 -3.54
CA PRO A 104 -19.14 -8.15 -4.46
C PRO A 104 -19.46 -7.72 -5.89
N ASP A 105 -19.78 -6.45 -6.11
CA ASP A 105 -20.12 -5.83 -7.40
C ASP A 105 -18.92 -5.15 -8.09
N SER A 106 -17.75 -5.14 -7.46
CA SER A 106 -16.51 -4.62 -8.03
C SER A 106 -15.72 -5.67 -8.83
N SER A 107 -14.74 -5.22 -9.62
CA SER A 107 -13.84 -6.10 -10.37
C SER A 107 -12.51 -5.44 -10.73
N LEU A 108 -11.50 -6.24 -11.07
CA LEU A 108 -10.19 -5.74 -11.54
C LEU A 108 -10.16 -5.26 -13.01
N ARG A 109 -11.32 -5.00 -13.64
CA ARG A 109 -11.36 -4.55 -15.04
C ARG A 109 -10.56 -3.26 -15.20
N GLY A 110 -9.55 -3.28 -16.07
CA GLY A 110 -8.68 -2.13 -16.33
C GLY A 110 -7.66 -1.82 -15.23
N ARG A 111 -7.48 -2.72 -14.24
CA ARG A 111 -6.62 -2.51 -13.06
C ARG A 111 -5.53 -3.59 -12.89
N GLY A 112 -5.09 -4.21 -13.98
CA GLY A 112 -4.10 -5.31 -13.93
C GLY A 112 -2.71 -4.87 -13.44
N ASP A 113 -2.37 -3.61 -13.71
CA ASP A 113 -1.16 -2.89 -13.31
C ASP A 113 -1.32 -2.10 -12.00
N HIS A 114 -2.48 -2.12 -11.34
CA HIS A 114 -2.66 -1.57 -9.99
C HIS A 114 -2.13 -2.56 -8.93
N PRO A 115 -1.74 -2.10 -7.73
CA PRO A 115 -1.29 -2.98 -6.67
C PRO A 115 -2.41 -3.94 -6.24
N ALA A 116 -2.03 -5.18 -5.91
CA ALA A 116 -2.94 -6.14 -5.30
C ALA A 116 -3.25 -5.73 -3.85
N THR A 117 -4.54 -5.59 -3.53
CA THR A 117 -5.02 -5.20 -2.19
C THR A 117 -5.77 -6.36 -1.52
N HIS A 118 -6.14 -6.19 -0.24
CA HIS A 118 -6.71 -7.26 0.60
C HIS A 118 -5.79 -8.47 0.76
N ILE A 119 -4.48 -8.18 0.79
CA ILE A 119 -3.40 -9.15 0.94
C ILE A 119 -2.92 -9.05 2.38
N SER A 120 -3.02 -10.15 3.13
CA SER A 120 -2.45 -10.22 4.47
C SER A 120 -0.93 -10.37 4.42
N TRP A 121 -0.28 -10.25 5.57
CA TRP A 121 1.15 -10.57 5.70
C TRP A 121 1.45 -12.02 5.30
N ASN A 122 0.56 -12.96 5.61
CA ASN A 122 0.72 -14.38 5.24
C ASN A 122 0.58 -14.56 3.72
N ASP A 123 -0.38 -13.88 3.10
CA ASP A 123 -0.59 -13.91 1.64
C ASP A 123 0.62 -13.33 0.90
N ALA A 124 1.15 -12.19 1.37
CA ALA A 124 2.34 -11.56 0.82
C ALA A 124 3.58 -12.46 0.97
N SER A 125 3.76 -13.06 2.15
CA SER A 125 4.83 -14.02 2.40
C SER A 125 4.74 -15.27 1.51
N ALA A 126 3.54 -15.80 1.29
CA ALA A 126 3.30 -16.92 0.39
C ALA A 126 3.63 -16.58 -1.07
N TYR A 127 3.20 -15.41 -1.53
CA TYR A 127 3.53 -14.89 -2.86
C TYR A 127 5.05 -14.75 -3.04
N CYS A 128 5.74 -14.10 -2.09
CA CYS A 128 7.19 -13.92 -2.16
C CYS A 128 7.91 -15.27 -2.23
N LYS A 129 7.52 -16.24 -1.41
CA LYS A 129 8.10 -17.59 -1.43
C LYS A 129 7.91 -18.28 -2.77
N TRP A 130 6.72 -18.21 -3.36
CA TRP A 130 6.44 -18.75 -4.69
C TRP A 130 7.30 -18.08 -5.77
N ALA A 131 7.51 -16.77 -5.67
CA ALA A 131 8.34 -16.00 -6.59
C ALA A 131 9.86 -16.20 -6.37
N GLY A 132 10.28 -17.03 -5.41
CA GLY A 132 11.69 -17.23 -5.05
C GLY A 132 12.32 -16.03 -4.33
N ARG A 133 11.52 -15.31 -3.54
CA ARG A 133 11.83 -14.04 -2.86
C ARG A 133 11.38 -14.09 -1.39
N ARG A 134 11.49 -12.97 -0.69
CA ARG A 134 10.96 -12.73 0.66
C ARG A 134 10.47 -11.29 0.79
N LEU A 135 9.68 -11.01 1.83
CA LEU A 135 9.40 -9.63 2.23
C LEU A 135 10.70 -8.92 2.64
N PRO A 136 10.82 -7.60 2.38
CA PRO A 136 11.92 -6.81 2.92
C PRO A 136 11.83 -6.75 4.44
N THR A 137 12.96 -6.55 5.10
CA THR A 137 12.92 -6.04 6.48
C THR A 137 12.56 -4.55 6.45
N GLU A 138 12.01 -4.02 7.54
CA GLU A 138 11.73 -2.58 7.68
C GLU A 138 12.95 -1.71 7.32
N VAL A 139 14.15 -2.13 7.74
CA VAL A 139 15.40 -1.38 7.46
C VAL A 139 15.78 -1.45 5.98
N GLU A 140 15.57 -2.59 5.32
CA GLU A 140 15.80 -2.71 3.86
C GLU A 140 14.79 -1.86 3.08
N TRP A 141 13.53 -1.85 3.53
CA TRP A 141 12.48 -1.05 2.91
C TRP A 141 12.76 0.44 3.05
N GLU A 142 13.10 0.93 4.25
CA GLU A 142 13.44 2.34 4.46
C GLU A 142 14.68 2.75 3.64
N MET A 143 15.71 1.90 3.57
CA MET A 143 16.90 2.15 2.76
C MET A 143 16.57 2.25 1.27
N ALA A 144 15.70 1.38 0.77
CA ALA A 144 15.23 1.42 -0.62
C ALA A 144 14.37 2.66 -0.89
N ALA A 145 13.45 2.99 0.01
CA ALA A 145 12.55 4.15 -0.09
C ALA A 145 13.31 5.47 -0.10
N ARG A 146 14.37 5.61 0.72
CA ARG A 146 15.23 6.81 0.74
C ARG A 146 15.99 7.06 -0.56
N GLY A 147 16.17 6.05 -1.41
CA GLY A 147 16.78 6.23 -2.73
C GLY A 147 18.23 6.75 -2.70
N GLY A 148 18.95 6.53 -1.59
CA GLY A 148 20.32 7.03 -1.39
C GLY A 148 20.41 8.43 -0.77
N LEU A 149 19.29 9.06 -0.44
CA LEU A 149 19.25 10.33 0.30
C LEU A 149 19.41 10.09 1.80
N GLU A 150 20.18 10.95 2.45
CA GLU A 150 20.36 11.00 3.91
C GLU A 150 19.64 12.22 4.46
N ASP A 151 19.01 12.10 5.63
CA ASP A 151 18.33 13.21 6.33
C ASP A 151 17.19 13.93 5.56
N GLU A 152 16.69 13.36 4.46
CA GLU A 152 15.57 13.93 3.70
C GLU A 152 14.19 13.42 4.19
N PRO A 153 13.14 14.27 4.19
CA PRO A 153 11.79 13.90 4.62
C PRO A 153 11.04 13.06 3.57
N PHE A 154 11.43 13.15 2.30
CA PHE A 154 10.78 12.44 1.19
C PHE A 154 11.77 11.63 0.34
N PRO A 155 11.34 10.57 -0.35
CA PRO A 155 12.15 9.77 -1.28
C PRO A 155 12.84 10.54 -2.42
N TRP A 156 12.40 11.78 -2.68
CA TRP A 156 12.90 12.68 -3.71
C TRP A 156 13.55 13.95 -3.14
N GLY A 157 13.71 14.05 -1.82
CA GLY A 157 14.28 15.22 -1.12
C GLY A 157 13.26 16.30 -0.73
N ASP A 158 13.75 17.35 -0.07
CA ASP A 158 12.99 18.49 0.49
C ASP A 158 12.79 19.68 -0.47
N ALA A 159 12.95 19.49 -1.79
CA ALA A 159 12.82 20.61 -2.72
C ALA A 159 11.35 20.91 -3.04
N ASP A 160 10.99 22.20 -3.06
CA ASP A 160 9.78 22.93 -3.53
C ASP A 160 9.00 22.34 -4.74
N HIS A 161 8.73 21.05 -4.73
CA HIS A 161 7.95 20.35 -5.75
C HIS A 161 6.54 20.21 -5.24
N ASP A 162 5.56 20.40 -6.13
CA ASP A 162 4.19 20.02 -5.84
C ASP A 162 4.15 18.49 -5.58
N PRO A 163 3.95 18.04 -4.32
CA PRO A 163 4.04 16.62 -3.97
C PRO A 163 3.02 15.78 -4.72
N TRP A 164 1.90 16.39 -5.15
CA TRP A 164 0.83 15.74 -5.91
C TRP A 164 1.27 15.25 -7.30
N THR A 165 2.46 15.61 -7.76
CA THR A 165 3.06 15.09 -9.00
C THR A 165 3.88 13.81 -8.79
N ARG A 166 4.06 13.37 -7.54
CA ARG A 166 4.95 12.26 -7.15
C ARG A 166 4.36 11.31 -6.12
N LEU A 167 3.16 11.60 -5.62
CA LEU A 167 2.54 10.93 -4.50
C LEU A 167 1.06 10.72 -4.81
N ASN A 168 0.59 9.48 -4.66
CA ASN A 168 -0.83 9.18 -4.54
C ASN A 168 -1.21 9.21 -3.04
N ALA A 169 -1.94 10.22 -2.62
CA ALA A 169 -2.40 10.43 -1.26
C ALA A 169 -3.72 11.21 -1.23
N TRP A 170 -4.21 11.57 -0.04
CA TRP A 170 -5.49 12.27 0.07
C TRP A 170 -5.34 13.79 -0.04
N GLU A 171 -5.99 14.42 -1.03
CA GLU A 171 -6.25 15.86 -1.04
C GLU A 171 -7.76 16.13 -0.90
N GLY A 172 -8.15 16.96 0.07
CA GLY A 172 -9.54 17.34 0.34
C GLY A 172 -9.90 17.20 1.81
N GLU A 173 -11.20 17.22 2.10
CA GLU A 173 -11.73 17.02 3.46
C GLU A 173 -11.94 15.51 3.72
N PHE A 174 -10.97 14.89 4.39
CA PHE A 174 -11.09 13.50 4.79
C PHE A 174 -12.18 13.30 5.86
N PRO A 175 -13.04 12.27 5.78
CA PRO A 175 -13.07 11.17 4.80
C PRO A 175 -14.03 11.37 3.62
N ASP A 176 -14.70 12.53 3.51
CA ASP A 176 -15.88 12.70 2.66
C ASP A 176 -15.53 13.17 1.25
N GLU A 177 -14.47 13.96 1.08
CA GLU A 177 -14.09 14.57 -0.20
C GLU A 177 -12.62 14.31 -0.52
N ASN A 178 -12.39 13.62 -1.65
CA ASN A 178 -11.09 13.49 -2.29
C ASN A 178 -11.15 14.11 -3.70
N SER A 179 -10.36 15.16 -3.93
CA SER A 179 -10.32 15.89 -5.20
C SER A 179 -9.64 15.11 -6.33
N ALA A 180 -8.91 14.04 -6.00
CA ALA A 180 -8.02 13.30 -6.89
C ALA A 180 -7.04 14.20 -7.65
N ARG A 181 -6.49 15.24 -7.00
CA ARG A 181 -5.52 16.15 -7.61
C ARG A 181 -4.26 15.45 -8.12
N ASP A 182 -3.87 14.36 -7.47
CA ASP A 182 -2.78 13.49 -7.89
C ASP A 182 -3.14 12.54 -9.06
N GLY A 183 -4.41 12.52 -9.46
CA GLY A 183 -4.96 11.69 -10.53
C GLY A 183 -5.77 10.48 -10.05
N PHE A 184 -5.81 10.15 -8.75
CA PHE A 184 -6.43 8.93 -8.26
C PHE A 184 -7.23 9.11 -6.96
N VAL A 185 -8.47 8.63 -6.94
CA VAL A 185 -9.28 8.56 -5.69
C VAL A 185 -8.85 7.39 -4.79
N GLY A 186 -8.35 6.31 -5.40
CA GLY A 186 -7.86 5.11 -4.72
C GLY A 186 -6.49 4.72 -5.25
N PRO A 187 -6.09 3.44 -5.17
CA PRO A 187 -4.80 3.03 -5.70
C PRO A 187 -4.68 3.29 -7.21
N GLY A 188 -3.55 3.84 -7.64
CA GLY A 188 -3.14 3.99 -9.04
C GLY A 188 -2.23 2.85 -9.51
N PRO A 189 -1.80 2.85 -10.78
CA PRO A 189 -0.83 1.88 -11.31
C PRO A 189 0.44 1.81 -10.47
N VAL A 190 1.06 0.63 -10.38
CA VAL A 190 2.24 0.40 -9.53
C VAL A 190 3.48 1.18 -9.95
N ASP A 191 3.52 1.64 -11.21
CA ASP A 191 4.58 2.46 -11.82
C ASP A 191 4.13 3.91 -12.06
N ALA A 192 3.06 4.36 -11.39
CA ALA A 192 2.67 5.77 -11.39
C ALA A 192 3.80 6.66 -10.85
N TYR A 193 3.91 7.85 -11.45
CA TYR A 193 4.93 8.87 -11.16
C TYR A 193 6.38 8.42 -11.42
N ALA A 194 7.33 9.31 -11.15
CA ALA A 194 8.75 9.02 -11.31
C ALA A 194 9.30 8.22 -10.11
N PRO A 195 10.17 7.21 -10.34
CA PRO A 195 10.81 6.49 -9.26
C PRO A 195 11.87 7.34 -8.55
N ASN A 196 12.30 6.91 -7.37
CA ASN A 196 13.46 7.48 -6.69
C ASN A 196 14.79 7.08 -7.38
N ALA A 197 15.93 7.54 -6.85
CA ALA A 197 17.25 7.29 -7.43
C ALA A 197 17.67 5.80 -7.49
N PHE A 198 17.01 4.92 -6.74
CA PHE A 198 17.21 3.47 -6.80
C PHE A 198 16.22 2.75 -7.73
N GLY A 199 15.31 3.48 -8.39
CA GLY A 199 14.31 2.91 -9.28
C GLY A 199 13.07 2.38 -8.56
N ILE A 200 12.83 2.81 -7.31
CA ILE A 200 11.64 2.42 -6.53
C ILE A 200 10.51 3.41 -6.81
N TYR A 201 9.38 2.88 -7.28
CA TYR A 201 8.14 3.62 -7.52
C TYR A 201 7.25 3.59 -6.28
N ASN A 202 6.49 4.67 -6.08
CA ASN A 202 5.45 4.75 -5.04
C ASN A 202 5.92 4.34 -3.63
N ALA A 203 7.19 4.60 -3.29
CA ALA A 203 7.75 4.32 -1.96
C ALA A 203 7.04 5.10 -0.84
N LEU A 204 6.25 6.11 -1.20
CA LEU A 204 5.33 6.81 -0.33
C LEU A 204 3.96 6.87 -1.02
N GLY A 205 2.89 6.58 -0.27
CA GLY A 205 1.51 6.62 -0.76
C GLY A 205 1.09 5.39 -1.56
N ASN A 206 0.01 5.53 -2.34
CA ASN A 206 -0.65 4.47 -3.11
C ASN A 206 -1.25 3.34 -2.26
N VAL A 207 -0.41 2.48 -1.65
CA VAL A 207 -0.82 1.41 -0.73
C VAL A 207 0.23 1.22 0.37
N TRP A 208 -0.19 0.67 1.51
CA TRP A 208 0.75 0.20 2.54
C TRP A 208 1.47 -1.07 2.08
N GLU A 209 2.71 -1.27 2.53
CA GLU A 209 3.55 -2.42 2.19
C GLU A 209 3.96 -3.20 3.45
N TRP A 210 3.85 -4.53 3.39
CA TRP A 210 4.15 -5.48 4.48
C TRP A 210 5.63 -5.82 4.64
#